data_AF-A0A2R2WZJ9-F1
#
_entry.id   AF-A0A2R2WZJ9-F1
#
_cell.length_a   1.000
_cell.length_b   1.000
_cell.length_c   1.000
_cell.angle_alpha   90.00
_cell.angle_beta   90.00
_cell.angle_gamma   90.00
#
_symmetry.space_group_name_H-M   'P 1'
#
loop_
_entity.id
_entity.type
_entity.pdbx_description
1 polymer ?
#
loop_
_entity_poly.entity_id
_entity_poly.type
_entity_poly.pdbx_seq_one_letter_code
_entity_poly.pdbx_strand_id
1 'polypeptide(L)'
;MYFLLVNLSFLEMCYITSVVPQMLVHLLVETKTISVAGCAAQMYIFTILGLTECCLLAAMAYDRFVAICYPLHYTLLMGPSVCLKLAAASWTTGVVVESVQTTWIFTLPFCGTGKIQLLF
;
A
#
# COMPACT_ATOMS: atom_id res chain seq x y z
N MET A 1 -16.62 1.60 11.56
CA MET A 1 -15.54 0.75 12.08
C MET A 1 -15.32 -0.62 11.40
N TYR A 2 -16.15 -1.68 11.57
CA TYR A 2 -15.82 -3.05 11.07
C TYR A 2 -15.48 -3.15 9.58
N PHE A 3 -16.13 -2.35 8.74
CA PHE A 3 -15.86 -2.29 7.31
C PHE A 3 -14.39 -1.93 7.00
N LEU A 4 -13.82 -0.94 7.70
CA LEU A 4 -12.42 -0.54 7.52
C LEU A 4 -11.47 -1.66 7.97
N LEU A 5 -11.84 -2.38 9.04
CA LEU A 5 -11.03 -3.46 9.59
C LEU A 5 -10.98 -4.67 8.64
N VAL A 6 -12.10 -5.00 7.98
CA VAL A 6 -12.14 -6.02 6.92
C VAL A 6 -11.26 -5.62 5.73
N ASN A 7 -11.30 -4.35 5.31
CA ASN A 7 -10.42 -3.85 4.24
C ASN A 7 -8.94 -3.95 4.62
N LEU A 8 -8.60 -3.59 5.86
CA LEU A 8 -7.24 -3.70 6.39
C LEU A 8 -6.77 -5.16 6.42
N SER A 9 -7.58 -6.09 6.94
CA SER A 9 -7.22 -7.52 6.97
C SER A 9 -7.04 -8.11 5.59
N PHE A 10 -7.85 -7.68 4.61
CA PHE A 10 -7.69 -8.08 3.22
C PHE A 10 -6.35 -7.56 2.65
N LEU A 11 -6.01 -6.31 2.91
CA LEU A 11 -4.74 -5.71 2.48
C LEU A 11 -3.53 -6.42 3.09
N GLU A 12 -3.54 -6.69 4.39
CA GLU A 12 -2.51 -7.46 5.09
C GLU A 12 -2.31 -8.84 4.45
N MET A 13 -3.41 -9.53 4.14
CA MET A 13 -3.35 -10.83 3.47
C MET A 13 -2.72 -10.72 2.09
N CYS A 14 -3.10 -9.71 1.29
CA CYS A 14 -2.49 -9.44 -0.01
C CYS A 14 -1.00 -9.06 0.10
N TYR A 15 -0.65 -8.27 1.11
CA TYR A 15 0.72 -7.84 1.38
C TYR A 15 1.62 -9.02 1.71
N ILE A 16 1.24 -9.85 2.67
CA ILE A 16 1.98 -11.06 3.03
C ILE A 16 2.08 -12.00 1.82
N THR A 17 0.98 -12.20 1.08
CA THR A 17 0.96 -13.09 -0.09
C THR A 17 1.85 -12.60 -1.22
N SER A 18 2.06 -11.28 -1.38
CA SER A 18 2.95 -10.74 -2.41
C SER A 18 4.42 -10.73 -1.96
N VAL A 19 4.70 -10.40 -0.69
CA VAL A 19 6.05 -10.27 -0.15
C VAL A 19 6.70 -11.61 0.16
N VAL A 20 5.99 -12.52 0.85
CA VAL A 20 6.55 -13.80 1.31
C VAL A 20 7.11 -14.68 0.18
N PRO A 21 6.40 -14.92 -0.94
CA PRO A 21 6.96 -15.78 -1.99
C PRO A 21 8.18 -15.14 -2.65
N GLN A 22 8.22 -13.82 -2.81
CA GLN A 22 9.36 -13.14 -3.42
C GLN A 22 10.57 -13.11 -2.48
N MET A 23 10.36 -12.91 -1.18
CA MET A 23 11.41 -13.02 -0.17
C MET A 23 11.97 -14.45 -0.13
N LEU A 24 11.12 -15.47 -0.20
CA LEU A 24 11.54 -16.88 -0.22
C LEU A 24 12.38 -17.21 -1.46
N VAL A 25 11.94 -16.76 -2.64
CA VAL A 25 12.70 -16.92 -3.90
C VAL A 25 14.05 -16.20 -3.83
N HIS A 26 14.10 -15.00 -3.24
CA HIS A 26 15.33 -14.23 -3.05
C HIS A 26 16.35 -14.91 -2.12
N LEU A 27 15.88 -15.73 -1.16
CA LEU A 27 16.73 -16.49 -0.24
C LEU A 27 17.20 -17.83 -0.83
N LEU A 28 16.43 -18.43 -1.74
CA LEU A 28 16.72 -19.75 -2.32
C LEU A 28 17.63 -19.71 -3.56
N VAL A 29 17.68 -18.57 -4.27
CA VAL A 29 18.40 -18.44 -5.54
C VAL A 29 19.70 -17.64 -5.37
N GLU A 30 20.83 -18.27 -5.67
CA GLU A 30 22.18 -17.66 -5.63
C GLU A 30 22.38 -16.61 -6.75
N THR A 31 21.70 -16.78 -7.89
CA THR A 31 21.72 -15.88 -9.06
C THR A 31 20.50 -14.98 -9.14
N LYS A 32 20.55 -13.84 -8.44
CA LYS A 32 19.48 -12.84 -8.32
C LYS A 32 19.25 -12.01 -9.60
N THR A 33 18.72 -12.62 -10.65
CA THR A 33 18.42 -11.93 -11.92
C THR A 33 16.92 -11.72 -12.11
N ILE A 34 16.35 -10.79 -11.35
CA ILE A 34 15.01 -10.25 -11.63
C ILE A 34 15.12 -9.21 -12.76
N SER A 35 14.19 -9.24 -13.71
CA SER A 35 14.10 -8.20 -14.74
C SER A 35 13.75 -6.85 -14.11
N VAL A 36 14.24 -5.75 -14.70
CA VAL A 36 13.92 -4.39 -14.22
C VAL A 36 12.40 -4.18 -14.10
N ALA A 37 11.62 -4.72 -15.04
CA ALA A 37 10.17 -4.67 -15.00
C ALA A 37 9.55 -5.50 -13.85
N GLY A 38 10.13 -6.66 -13.52
CA GLY A 38 9.69 -7.47 -12.37
C GLY A 38 9.95 -6.79 -11.04
N CYS A 39 11.12 -6.15 -10.89
CA CYS A 39 11.45 -5.33 -9.72
C CYS A 39 10.53 -4.11 -9.60
N ALA A 40 10.26 -3.42 -10.73
CA ALA A 40 9.32 -2.31 -10.80
C ALA A 40 7.93 -2.70 -10.31
N ALA A 41 7.39 -3.82 -10.83
CA ALA A 41 6.07 -4.30 -10.46
C ALA A 41 6.00 -4.70 -8.97
N GLN A 42 7.03 -5.36 -8.45
CA GLN A 42 7.11 -5.74 -7.03
C GLN A 42 7.14 -4.50 -6.12
N MET A 43 8.02 -3.55 -6.41
CA MET A 43 8.14 -2.30 -5.65
C MET A 43 6.80 -1.53 -5.70
N TYR A 44 6.18 -1.44 -6.87
CA TYR A 44 4.89 -0.76 -7.03
C TYR A 44 3.78 -1.38 -6.18
N ILE A 45 3.64 -2.72 -6.21
CA ILE A 45 2.62 -3.44 -5.43
C ILE A 45 2.87 -3.24 -3.93
N PHE A 46 4.10 -3.41 -3.48
CA PHE A 46 4.48 -3.27 -2.08
C PHE A 46 4.14 -1.89 -1.54
N THR A 47 4.56 -0.83 -2.24
CA THR A 47 4.37 0.53 -1.74
C THR A 47 2.92 0.97 -1.84
N ILE A 48 2.14 0.53 -2.84
CA ILE A 48 0.69 0.81 -2.88
C ILE A 48 -0.01 0.19 -1.68
N LEU A 49 0.25 -1.09 -1.42
CA LEU A 49 -0.39 -1.79 -0.31
C LEU A 49 -0.04 -1.12 1.02
N GLY A 50 1.23 -0.79 1.24
CA GLY A 50 1.69 -0.10 2.46
C GLY A 50 1.12 1.31 2.62
N LEU A 51 1.09 2.11 1.55
CA LEU A 51 0.51 3.46 1.62
C LEU A 51 -1.00 3.41 1.89
N THR A 52 -1.70 2.48 1.24
CA THR A 52 -3.14 2.27 1.45
C THR A 52 -3.43 1.82 2.89
N GLU A 53 -2.61 0.91 3.44
CA GLU A 53 -2.68 0.46 4.82
C GLU A 53 -2.51 1.65 5.79
N CYS A 54 -1.49 2.49 5.58
CA CYS A 54 -1.25 3.68 6.40
C CYS A 54 -2.45 4.65 6.37
N CYS A 55 -3.04 4.88 5.20
CA CYS A 55 -4.22 5.71 5.05
C CYS A 55 -5.45 5.11 5.76
N LEU A 56 -5.64 3.79 5.71
CA LEU A 56 -6.73 3.12 6.43
C LEU A 56 -6.54 3.15 7.94
N LEU A 57 -5.30 2.94 8.44
CA LEU A 57 -4.98 3.09 9.85
C LEU A 57 -5.29 4.51 10.34
N ALA A 58 -4.92 5.53 9.55
CA ALA A 58 -5.27 6.92 9.86
C ALA A 58 -6.78 7.15 9.86
N ALA A 59 -7.53 6.56 8.92
CA ALA A 59 -8.99 6.65 8.89
C ALA A 59 -9.65 5.98 10.11
N MET A 60 -9.11 4.85 10.58
CA MET A 60 -9.58 4.20 11.81
C MET A 60 -9.23 4.98 13.08
N ALA A 61 -8.05 5.61 13.10
CA ALA A 61 -7.68 6.52 14.19
C ALA A 61 -8.62 7.74 14.23
N TYR A 62 -8.99 8.27 13.05
CA TYR A 62 -9.98 9.32 12.92
C TYR A 62 -11.38 8.88 13.38
N ASP A 63 -11.83 7.68 12.98
CA ASP A 63 -13.10 7.08 13.45
C ASP A 63 -13.14 7.08 14.99
N ARG A 64 -12.08 6.57 15.64
CA ARG A 64 -11.97 6.52 17.11
C ARG A 64 -11.90 7.90 17.74
N PHE A 65 -11.21 8.85 17.13
CA PHE A 65 -11.15 10.24 17.61
C PHE A 65 -12.55 10.89 17.62
N VAL A 66 -13.31 10.76 16.52
CA VAL A 66 -14.67 11.32 16.43
C VAL A 66 -15.61 10.65 17.42
N ALA A 67 -15.48 9.33 17.64
CA ALA A 67 -16.27 8.60 18.63
C ALA A 67 -16.07 9.13 20.05
N ILE A 68 -14.84 9.53 20.41
CA ILE A 68 -14.50 10.04 21.75
C ILE A 68 -14.88 11.52 21.90
N CYS A 69 -14.51 12.35 20.93
CA CYS A 69 -14.69 13.80 21.04
C CYS A 69 -16.11 14.27 20.70
N TYR A 70 -16.85 13.52 19.88
CA TYR A 70 -18.17 13.91 19.36
C TYR A 70 -19.20 12.76 19.39
N PRO A 71 -19.47 12.14 20.56
CA PRO A 71 -20.30 10.94 20.66
C PRO A 71 -21.74 11.13 20.13
N LEU A 72 -22.37 12.30 20.38
CA LEU A 72 -23.74 12.58 19.91
C LEU A 72 -23.85 12.75 18.38
N HIS A 73 -22.76 13.15 17.72
CA HIS A 73 -22.74 13.39 16.27
C HIS A 73 -22.05 12.26 15.50
N TYR A 74 -21.54 11.23 16.19
CA TYR A 74 -20.79 10.14 15.59
C TYR A 74 -21.58 9.40 14.51
N THR A 75 -22.86 9.11 14.74
CA THR A 75 -23.71 8.43 13.74
C THR A 75 -23.95 9.27 12.48
N LEU A 76 -23.85 10.59 12.60
CA LEU A 76 -24.03 11.53 11.49
C LEU A 76 -22.72 11.75 10.71
N LEU A 77 -21.59 11.76 11.42
CA LEU A 77 -20.25 11.90 10.81
C LEU A 77 -19.67 10.59 10.28
N MET A 78 -19.95 9.46 10.94
CA MET A 78 -19.35 8.14 10.67
C MET A 78 -20.39 7.10 10.25
N GLY A 79 -21.13 7.43 9.19
CA GLY A 79 -22.03 6.50 8.52
C GLY A 79 -21.31 5.51 7.60
N PRO A 80 -21.98 4.42 7.18
CA PRO A 80 -21.41 3.43 6.25
C PRO A 80 -20.95 4.05 4.92
N SER A 81 -21.68 5.05 4.40
CA SER A 81 -21.28 5.78 3.20
C SER A 81 -19.98 6.58 3.37
N VAL A 82 -19.72 7.10 4.58
CA VAL A 82 -18.48 7.83 4.88
C VAL A 82 -17.31 6.86 5.03
N CYS A 83 -17.50 5.74 5.73
CA CYS A 83 -16.53 4.64 5.76
C CYS A 83 -16.16 4.17 4.35
N LEU A 84 -17.13 4.03 3.45
CA LEU A 84 -16.89 3.63 2.06
C LEU A 84 -16.11 4.69 1.28
N LYS A 85 -16.44 5.98 1.47
CA LYS A 85 -15.67 7.10 0.88
C LYS A 85 -14.23 7.15 1.39
N LEU A 86 -14.01 6.94 2.69
CA LEU A 86 -12.67 6.91 3.29
C LEU A 86 -11.84 5.73 2.76
N ALA A 87 -12.44 4.54 2.66
CA ALA A 87 -11.79 3.40 2.04
C ALA A 87 -11.44 3.68 0.57
N ALA A 88 -12.40 4.16 -0.22
CA ALA A 88 -12.16 4.52 -1.62
C ALA A 88 -11.05 5.57 -1.75
N ALA A 89 -11.06 6.59 -0.90
CA ALA A 89 -10.02 7.62 -0.86
C ALA A 89 -8.65 7.02 -0.50
N SER A 90 -8.55 6.13 0.48
CA SER A 90 -7.28 5.48 0.84
C SER A 90 -6.68 4.68 -0.31
N TRP A 91 -7.51 3.94 -1.05
CA TRP A 91 -7.09 3.20 -2.24
C TRP A 91 -6.68 4.14 -3.37
N THR A 92 -7.45 5.18 -3.65
CA THR A 92 -7.12 6.11 -4.73
C THR A 92 -5.85 6.89 -4.43
N THR A 93 -5.63 7.33 -3.18
CA THR A 93 -4.39 8.01 -2.79
C THR A 93 -3.20 7.07 -2.89
N GLY A 94 -3.33 5.82 -2.44
CA GLY A 94 -2.29 4.81 -2.58
C GLY A 94 -1.84 4.63 -4.03
N VAL A 95 -2.80 4.41 -4.94
CA VAL A 95 -2.52 4.18 -6.37
C VAL A 95 -1.93 5.43 -7.04
N VAL A 96 -2.48 6.61 -6.78
CA VAL A 96 -2.03 7.85 -7.42
C VAL A 96 -0.62 8.23 -6.98
N VAL A 97 -0.35 8.24 -5.68
CA VAL A 97 0.97 8.64 -5.16
C VAL A 97 2.04 7.67 -5.64
N GLU A 98 1.79 6.37 -5.55
CA GLU A 98 2.78 5.38 -5.91
C GLU A 98 2.99 5.23 -7.41
N SER A 99 1.96 5.50 -8.23
CA SER A 99 2.15 5.55 -9.68
C SER A 99 3.03 6.72 -10.10
N VAL A 100 2.84 7.88 -9.48
CA VAL A 100 3.71 9.04 -9.69
C VAL A 100 5.13 8.75 -9.20
N GLN A 101 5.28 8.20 -8.00
CA GLN A 101 6.58 7.84 -7.43
C GLN A 101 7.32 6.80 -8.27
N THR A 102 6.63 5.74 -8.70
CA THR A 102 7.20 4.70 -9.55
C THR A 102 7.58 5.27 -10.91
N THR A 103 6.70 6.04 -11.54
CA THR A 103 7.02 6.71 -12.82
C THR A 103 8.24 7.61 -12.65
N TRP A 104 8.33 8.37 -11.57
CA TRP A 104 9.49 9.21 -11.27
C TRP A 104 10.77 8.38 -11.17
N ILE A 105 10.76 7.33 -10.33
CA ILE A 105 11.91 6.43 -10.14
C ILE A 105 12.40 5.84 -11.46
N PHE A 106 11.49 5.43 -12.35
CA PHE A 106 11.84 4.81 -13.63
C PHE A 106 12.10 5.80 -14.78
N THR A 107 11.65 7.06 -14.65
CA THR A 107 11.89 8.13 -15.63
C THR A 107 13.20 8.87 -15.36
N LEU A 108 13.71 8.85 -14.13
CA LEU A 108 15.09 9.27 -13.89
C LEU A 108 16.03 8.38 -14.72
N PRO A 109 16.97 8.97 -15.48
CA PRO A 109 17.89 8.20 -16.28
C PRO A 109 18.74 7.35 -15.33
N PHE A 110 18.45 6.05 -15.27
CA PHE A 110 19.40 5.07 -14.75
C PHE A 110 20.63 5.13 -15.64
N CYS A 111 21.61 5.93 -15.21
CA CYS A 111 22.86 6.11 -15.91
C CYS A 111 23.66 4.80 -15.80
N GLY A 112 23.75 4.06 -16.91
CA GLY A 112 24.72 2.97 -17.07
C GLY A 112 24.11 1.56 -17.08
N THR A 113 24.07 0.99 -18.29
CA THR A 113 24.02 -0.46 -18.58
C THR A 113 23.08 -1.30 -17.73
N GLY A 114 21.82 -1.42 -18.18
CA GLY A 114 20.83 -2.52 -18.04
C GLY A 114 21.14 -3.78 -17.21
N LYS A 115 21.79 -3.64 -16.06
CA LYS A 115 22.16 -4.64 -15.07
C LYS A 115 22.20 -3.91 -13.73
N ILE A 116 21.06 -3.90 -13.05
CA ILE A 116 20.96 -3.39 -11.69
C ILE A 116 21.70 -4.43 -10.81
N GLN A 117 22.93 -4.13 -10.40
CA GLN A 117 23.53 -4.83 -9.27
C GLN A 117 22.78 -4.38 -8.01
N LEU A 118 22.28 -5.37 -7.28
CA LEU A 118 21.40 -5.25 -6.13
C LEU A 118 21.78 -4.10 -5.18
N LEU A 119 20.77 -3.34 -4.76
CA LEU A 119 20.78 -2.62 -3.50
C LEU A 119 20.12 -3.51 -2.41
N PHE A 120 20.74 -4.67 -2.15
CA PHE A 120 20.85 -5.34 -0.84
C PHE A 120 21.85 -6.51 -0.92
#